data_AF-A0A7K9DW22-F1
#
_entry.id   AF-A0A7K9DW22-F1
#
_cell.length_a   1.000
_cell.length_b   1.000
_cell.length_c   1.000
_cell.angle_alpha   90.00
_cell.angle_beta   90.00
_cell.angle_gamma   90.00
#
_symmetry.space_group_name_H-M   'P 1'
#
loop_
_entity.id
_entity.type
_entity.pdbx_description
1 polymer ?
#
loop_
_entity_poly.entity_id
_entity_poly.type
_entity_poly.pdbx_seq_one_letter_code
_entity_poly.pdbx_strand_id
1 'polypeptide(L)'
;ELVRKGIPHHFRAIVWQLLCSAQSMPIKDQYSELLKMTSPCEKLIRRDIARTYPEHDFFKEKDSLGQEVLFNVMKAYSLVDREVGYCQGSAFIVGLLLMQMPEEEAFCVFVKLMQDYRLRELFKPSMAELGLCMYQFECMIQEHLPELYVHFQSQSFHTSMYASSWFLTIFLTTFPLPIATRIFDIFMSEGLEIVFRVGLAVLQMNQAELLQLDMEGMLQHFQKVIPHQFDNGPDKLIQASYQVKYNAKKMKKLEKEYTTIKTKEMEEQVEIKRLRTENRLLKQRIETLEKESASLADRLIQHKCSTRYSEDFVLQLEKELVQARLSEAESHCALKEMQDKVLEMEKRNSSLPDEENVARLQEELIAVKLREAEALMGLKELRQQVKDLDEHWQRHLARTTGRWKDPPRKNTVNELQDELMTVRLREAETQAELKETKQRMMEMETQ
;
A
#
# COMPACT_ATOMS: atom_id res chain seq x y z
N GLU A 1 -19.79 12.15 25.47
CA GLU A 1 -20.52 13.36 25.04
C GLU A 1 -19.66 14.61 24.93
N LEU A 2 -18.92 15.03 25.98
CA LEU A 2 -18.07 16.24 25.91
C LEU A 2 -17.00 16.17 24.81
N VAL A 3 -16.35 15.02 24.62
CA VAL A 3 -15.39 14.78 23.52
C VAL A 3 -16.00 15.07 22.14
N ARG A 4 -17.29 14.76 21.95
CA ARG A 4 -18.01 15.01 20.70
C ARG A 4 -18.17 16.50 20.41
N LYS A 5 -18.28 17.33 21.45
CA LYS A 5 -18.37 18.79 21.33
C LYS A 5 -17.03 19.47 21.06
N GLY A 6 -15.91 18.77 21.27
CA GLY A 6 -14.57 19.34 21.12
C GLY A 6 -13.77 19.25 22.40
N ILE A 7 -12.53 18.76 22.28
CA ILE A 7 -11.52 18.92 23.32
C ILE A 7 -10.76 20.22 23.03
N PRO A 8 -10.76 21.21 23.93
CA PRO A 8 -9.96 22.42 23.73
C PRO A 8 -8.47 22.06 23.65
N HIS A 9 -7.73 22.74 22.78
CA HIS A 9 -6.34 22.40 22.46
C HIS A 9 -5.45 22.23 23.69
N HIS A 10 -5.51 23.16 24.65
CA HIS A 10 -4.70 23.12 25.87
C HIS A 10 -4.96 21.91 26.78
N PHE A 11 -6.10 21.23 26.63
CA PHE A 11 -6.44 20.05 27.43
C PHE A 11 -6.16 18.73 26.71
N ARG A 12 -5.85 18.72 25.40
CA ARG A 12 -5.67 17.46 24.64
C ARG A 12 -4.59 16.58 25.21
N ALA A 13 -3.43 17.15 25.56
CA ALA A 13 -2.32 16.41 26.15
C ALA A 13 -2.76 15.55 27.34
N ILE A 14 -3.56 16.13 28.23
CA ILE A 14 -4.02 15.51 29.47
C ILE A 14 -5.18 14.55 29.19
N VAL A 15 -6.16 14.99 28.40
CA VAL A 15 -7.37 14.22 28.11
C VAL A 15 -7.06 12.97 27.31
N TRP A 16 -6.17 13.02 26.31
CA TRP A 16 -5.79 11.85 25.53
C TRP A 16 -5.08 10.81 26.39
N GLN A 17 -4.15 11.22 27.27
CA GLN A 17 -3.52 10.31 28.23
C GLN A 17 -4.52 9.68 29.20
N LEU A 18 -5.52 10.44 29.65
CA LEU A 18 -6.60 9.93 30.52
C LEU A 18 -7.47 8.89 29.79
N LEU A 19 -7.89 9.20 28.56
CA LEU A 19 -8.79 8.33 27.77
C LEU A 19 -8.18 6.95 27.50
N CYS A 20 -6.87 6.88 27.23
CA CYS A 20 -6.17 5.62 27.01
C CYS A 20 -5.42 5.08 28.25
N SER A 21 -5.56 5.73 29.41
CA SER A 21 -4.88 5.34 30.65
C SER A 21 -3.35 5.20 30.51
N ALA A 22 -2.71 6.15 29.82
CA ALA A 22 -1.26 6.16 29.53
C ALA A 22 -0.40 6.93 30.55
N GLN A 23 -0.99 7.41 31.64
CA GLN A 23 -0.32 8.32 32.60
C GLN A 23 0.86 7.69 33.34
N SER A 24 0.78 6.39 33.62
CA SER A 24 1.82 5.65 34.33
C SER A 24 1.95 4.27 33.70
N MET A 25 2.97 4.12 32.85
CA MET A 25 3.27 2.87 32.16
C MET A 25 4.69 2.43 32.50
N PRO A 26 4.91 1.17 32.91
CA PRO A 26 6.25 0.65 33.18
C PRO A 26 7.21 0.73 31.98
N ILE A 27 6.66 0.78 30.76
CA ILE A 27 7.45 0.92 29.53
C ILE A 27 8.05 2.32 29.38
N LYS A 28 7.50 3.33 30.06
CA LYS A 28 8.05 4.69 30.09
C LYS A 28 9.49 4.68 30.63
N ASP A 29 9.72 3.95 31.71
CA ASP A 29 11.04 3.82 32.35
C ASP A 29 12.07 3.12 31.43
N GLN A 30 11.59 2.34 30.46
CA GLN A 30 12.43 1.62 29.49
C GLN A 30 12.74 2.46 28.24
N TYR A 31 12.06 3.60 28.03
CA TYR A 31 12.19 4.40 26.82
C TYR A 31 13.64 4.83 26.56
N SER A 32 14.34 5.32 27.59
CA SER A 32 15.74 5.73 27.50
C SER A 32 16.69 4.59 27.10
N GLU A 33 16.40 3.34 27.51
CA GLU A 33 17.18 2.17 27.11
C GLU A 33 16.87 1.74 25.68
N LEU A 34 15.60 1.81 25.26
CA LEU A 34 15.18 1.51 23.89
C LEU A 34 15.88 2.44 22.87
N LEU A 35 16.07 3.72 23.21
CA LEU A 35 16.76 4.66 22.32
C LEU A 35 18.23 4.32 22.10
N LYS A 36 18.90 3.65 23.05
CA LYS A 36 20.30 3.22 22.92
C LYS A 36 20.47 1.99 22.03
N MET A 37 19.40 1.22 21.80
CA MET A 37 19.41 0.04 20.95
C MET A 37 19.36 0.42 19.47
N THR A 38 19.73 -0.51 18.57
CA THR A 38 19.60 -0.32 17.11
C THR A 38 18.34 -0.99 16.60
N SER A 39 17.55 -0.29 15.78
CA SER A 39 16.37 -0.87 15.11
C SER A 39 16.66 -1.24 13.65
N PRO A 40 16.15 -2.38 13.15
CA PRO A 40 16.25 -2.70 11.72
C PRO A 40 15.43 -1.73 10.85
N CYS A 41 14.47 -1.01 11.42
CA CYS A 41 13.56 -0.13 10.71
C CYS A 41 14.08 1.30 10.54
N GLU A 42 15.25 1.66 11.08
CA GLU A 42 15.72 3.06 11.10
C GLU A 42 15.77 3.73 9.73
N LYS A 43 16.18 3.01 8.67
CA LYS A 43 16.21 3.55 7.31
C LYS A 43 14.82 3.89 6.78
N LEU A 44 13.85 3.01 7.02
CA LEU A 44 12.45 3.21 6.62
C LEU A 44 11.82 4.37 7.40
N ILE A 45 12.06 4.42 8.71
CA ILE A 45 11.58 5.51 9.58
C ILE A 45 12.11 6.86 9.09
N ARG A 46 13.40 6.99 8.81
CA ARG A 46 13.99 8.26 8.33
C ARG A 46 13.39 8.75 7.02
N ARG A 47 13.14 7.85 6.08
CA ARG A 47 12.50 8.19 4.81
C ARG A 47 11.12 8.77 5.02
N ASP A 48 10.34 8.20 5.94
CA ASP A 48 8.96 8.62 6.18
C ASP A 48 8.84 9.90 7.00
N ILE A 49 9.80 10.18 7.88
CA ILE A 49 9.84 11.43 8.65
C ILE A 49 9.93 12.65 7.74
N ALA A 50 10.75 12.59 6.69
CA ALA A 50 10.90 13.70 5.75
C ALA A 50 9.59 14.11 5.04
N ARG A 51 8.62 13.19 4.97
CA ARG A 51 7.29 13.40 4.35
C ARG A 51 6.14 13.49 5.37
N THR A 52 6.43 13.45 6.67
CA THR A 52 5.42 13.52 7.72
C THR A 52 5.24 14.97 8.17
N TYR A 53 4.12 15.59 7.80
CA TYR A 53 3.82 17.02 8.03
C TYR A 53 4.93 17.99 7.53
N PRO A 54 5.35 17.91 6.26
CA PRO A 54 6.51 18.66 5.75
C PRO A 54 6.34 20.18 5.80
N GLU A 55 5.11 20.67 5.79
CA GLU A 55 4.80 22.11 5.84
C GLU A 55 4.61 22.64 7.28
N HIS A 56 4.59 21.76 8.29
CA HIS A 56 4.33 22.15 9.67
C HIS A 56 5.60 22.67 10.34
N ASP A 57 5.54 23.83 11.00
CA ASP A 57 6.72 24.51 11.58
C ASP A 57 7.59 23.63 12.49
N PHE A 58 6.96 22.71 13.23
CA PHE A 58 7.67 21.79 14.11
C PHE A 58 8.49 20.72 13.38
N PHE A 59 8.12 20.36 12.14
CA PHE A 59 8.72 19.25 11.37
C PHE A 59 9.40 19.68 10.06
N LYS A 60 9.12 20.89 9.55
CA LYS A 60 9.54 21.33 8.22
C LYS A 60 11.05 21.43 8.02
N GLU A 61 11.78 21.81 9.07
CA GLU A 61 13.24 21.95 8.98
C GLU A 61 13.90 20.58 9.05
N LYS A 62 14.83 20.32 8.13
CA LYS A 62 15.61 19.08 8.10
C LYS A 62 16.40 18.96 9.39
N ASP A 63 16.37 17.79 10.00
CA ASP A 63 17.04 17.50 11.28
C ASP A 63 16.53 18.41 12.43
N SER A 64 15.28 18.90 12.32
CA SER A 64 14.62 19.64 13.40
C SER A 64 14.35 18.76 14.62
N LEU A 65 14.14 19.41 15.77
CA LEU A 65 13.73 18.74 17.00
C LEU A 65 12.49 17.87 16.77
N GLY A 66 11.49 18.34 16.02
CA GLY A 66 10.28 17.56 15.72
C GLY A 66 10.57 16.27 14.95
N GLN A 67 11.45 16.34 13.94
CA GLN A 67 11.89 15.15 13.20
C GLN A 67 12.68 14.17 14.09
N GLU A 68 13.53 14.69 14.97
CA GLU A 68 14.33 13.87 15.89
C GLU A 68 13.45 13.13 16.90
N VAL A 69 12.54 13.83 17.58
CA VAL A 69 11.66 13.19 18.57
C VAL A 69 10.66 12.23 17.92
N LEU A 70 10.22 12.51 16.68
CA LEU A 70 9.43 11.57 15.88
C LEU A 70 10.22 10.30 15.54
N PHE A 71 11.50 10.46 15.15
CA PHE A 71 12.38 9.32 14.92
C PHE A 71 12.54 8.47 16.17
N ASN A 72 12.78 9.09 17.33
CA ASN A 72 12.98 8.41 18.59
C ASN A 72 11.77 7.56 18.99
N VAL A 73 10.55 8.14 18.94
CA VAL A 73 9.32 7.42 19.30
C VAL A 73 9.06 6.26 18.34
N MET A 74 9.19 6.47 17.02
CA MET A 74 9.00 5.40 16.04
C MET A 74 10.05 4.29 16.17
N LYS A 75 11.31 4.66 16.41
CA LYS A 75 12.41 3.72 16.65
C LYS A 75 12.14 2.89 17.90
N ALA A 76 11.83 3.53 19.02
CA ALA A 76 11.55 2.84 20.28
C ALA A 76 10.37 1.88 20.12
N TYR A 77 9.27 2.33 19.50
CA TYR A 77 8.11 1.47 19.26
C TYR A 77 8.46 0.24 18.40
N SER A 78 9.24 0.40 17.33
CA SER A 78 9.65 -0.73 16.47
C SER A 78 10.46 -1.82 17.20
N LEU A 79 11.06 -1.48 18.35
CA LEU A 79 11.78 -2.41 19.21
C LEU A 79 10.87 -3.07 20.25
N VAL A 80 9.83 -2.37 20.69
CA VAL A 80 8.79 -2.88 21.61
C VAL A 80 7.98 -3.99 20.93
N ASP A 81 7.53 -3.73 19.71
CA ASP A 81 6.74 -4.68 18.93
C ASP A 81 7.47 -5.05 17.65
N ARG A 82 8.28 -6.12 17.70
CA ARG A 82 9.06 -6.57 16.55
C ARG A 82 8.24 -7.25 15.46
N GLU A 83 7.03 -7.72 15.77
CA GLU A 83 6.15 -8.33 14.77
C GLU A 83 5.61 -7.26 13.82
N VAL A 84 5.16 -6.13 14.38
CA VAL A 84 4.76 -4.96 13.58
C VAL A 84 5.98 -4.19 13.07
N GLY A 85 6.95 -3.95 13.94
CA GLY A 85 8.11 -3.10 13.68
C GLY A 85 7.68 -1.67 13.37
N TYR A 86 7.88 -1.26 12.12
CA TYR A 86 7.46 0.04 11.60
C TYR A 86 6.48 -0.16 10.44
N CYS A 87 5.28 0.40 10.57
CA CYS A 87 4.30 0.41 9.49
C CYS A 87 4.13 1.82 8.92
N GLN A 88 4.12 1.93 7.58
CA GLN A 88 3.95 3.20 6.90
C GLN A 88 2.61 3.85 7.28
N GLY A 89 2.64 5.16 7.50
CA GLY A 89 1.48 5.95 7.94
C GLY A 89 1.37 6.12 9.47
N SER A 90 1.94 5.21 10.27
CA SER A 90 1.93 5.33 11.74
C SER A 90 2.68 6.56 12.26
N ALA A 91 3.69 7.04 11.52
CA ALA A 91 4.41 8.28 11.84
C ALA A 91 3.50 9.52 11.87
N PHE A 92 2.39 9.56 11.10
CA PHE A 92 1.45 10.68 11.16
C PHE A 92 0.68 10.72 12.48
N ILE A 93 0.36 9.55 13.05
CA ILE A 93 -0.28 9.45 14.37
C ILE A 93 0.69 9.96 15.44
N VAL A 94 1.94 9.49 15.42
CA VAL A 94 2.95 9.94 16.39
C VAL A 94 3.27 11.43 16.22
N GLY A 95 3.35 11.92 14.98
CA GLY A 95 3.52 13.34 14.71
C GLY A 95 2.41 14.20 15.32
N LEU A 96 1.14 13.77 15.21
CA LEU A 96 0.02 14.45 15.87
C LEU A 96 0.18 14.44 17.40
N LEU A 97 0.55 13.30 17.99
CA LEU A 97 0.75 13.20 19.43
C LEU A 97 1.85 14.16 19.92
N LEU A 98 2.97 14.23 19.20
CA LEU A 98 4.10 15.11 19.51
C LEU A 98 3.78 16.60 19.36
N MET A 99 2.78 16.96 18.53
CA MET A 99 2.26 18.34 18.50
C MET A 99 1.45 18.70 19.75
N GLN A 100 0.98 17.71 20.53
CA GLN A 100 0.13 17.94 21.71
C GLN A 100 0.83 17.66 23.04
N MET A 101 1.81 16.75 23.09
CA MET A 101 2.45 16.31 24.34
C MET A 101 3.94 16.03 24.15
N PRO A 102 4.73 15.96 25.25
CA PRO A 102 6.14 15.65 25.15
C PRO A 102 6.41 14.21 24.68
N GLU A 103 7.66 13.95 24.32
CA GLU A 103 8.11 12.75 23.62
C GLU A 103 7.76 11.44 24.35
N GLU A 104 8.06 11.35 25.65
CA GLU A 104 7.82 10.13 26.42
C GLU A 104 6.33 9.83 26.60
N GLU A 105 5.51 10.88 26.80
CA GLU A 105 4.06 10.75 26.87
C GLU A 105 3.48 10.32 25.51
N ALA A 106 3.99 10.88 24.41
CA ALA A 106 3.58 10.49 23.06
C ALA A 106 3.89 9.02 22.79
N PHE A 107 5.07 8.54 23.20
CA PHE A 107 5.43 7.12 23.14
C PHE A 107 4.45 6.25 23.94
N CYS A 108 4.14 6.62 25.18
CA CYS A 108 3.21 5.86 26.03
C CYS A 108 1.80 5.81 25.43
N VAL A 109 1.28 6.95 24.96
CA VAL A 109 -0.03 7.02 24.30
C VAL A 109 -0.03 6.17 23.03
N PHE A 110 1.04 6.22 22.22
CA PHE A 110 1.13 5.41 21.01
C PHE A 110 1.15 3.91 21.31
N VAL A 111 1.91 3.46 22.32
CA VAL A 111 1.88 2.06 22.77
C VAL A 111 0.46 1.65 23.17
N LYS A 112 -0.27 2.51 23.90
CA LYS A 112 -1.67 2.25 24.26
C LYS A 112 -2.60 2.17 23.07
N LEU A 113 -2.45 3.03 22.07
CA LEU A 113 -3.23 2.97 20.85
C LEU A 113 -3.00 1.65 20.10
N MET A 114 -1.76 1.18 20.06
CA MET A 114 -1.42 -0.09 19.43
C MET A 114 -2.04 -1.28 20.19
N GLN A 115 -2.00 -1.27 21.52
CA GLN A 115 -2.54 -2.37 22.36
C GLN A 115 -4.07 -2.40 22.43
N ASP A 116 -4.68 -1.24 22.71
CA ASP A 116 -6.07 -1.18 23.19
C ASP A 116 -7.06 -0.69 22.09
N TYR A 117 -6.56 -0.09 21.00
CA TYR A 117 -7.41 0.55 19.96
C TYR A 117 -7.38 -0.20 18.61
N ARG A 118 -6.95 -1.47 18.60
CA ARG A 118 -6.83 -2.34 17.40
C ARG A 118 -5.85 -1.85 16.34
N LEU A 119 -5.09 -0.77 16.57
CA LEU A 119 -4.14 -0.25 15.57
C LEU A 119 -3.02 -1.25 15.28
N ARG A 120 -2.54 -1.99 16.29
CA ARG A 120 -1.53 -3.04 16.07
C ARG A 120 -1.97 -4.05 15.03
N GLU A 121 -3.20 -4.53 15.12
CA GLU A 121 -3.73 -5.54 14.20
C GLU A 121 -3.88 -4.99 12.78
N LEU A 122 -4.24 -3.72 12.62
CA LEU A 122 -4.24 -3.02 11.32
C LEU A 122 -2.85 -2.90 10.69
N PHE A 123 -1.81 -2.79 11.52
CA PHE A 123 -0.43 -2.57 11.08
C PHE A 123 0.41 -3.85 10.98
N LYS A 124 -0.15 -5.02 11.30
CA LYS A 124 0.55 -6.30 11.10
C LYS A 124 0.91 -6.51 9.63
N PRO A 125 2.04 -7.15 9.31
CA PRO A 125 2.48 -7.36 7.92
C PRO A 125 1.45 -8.07 7.02
N SER A 126 0.60 -8.93 7.57
CA SER A 126 -0.43 -9.63 6.80
C SER A 126 -1.58 -8.74 6.34
N MET A 127 -1.74 -7.54 6.90
CA MET A 127 -2.87 -6.62 6.65
C MET A 127 -4.26 -7.24 6.81
N ALA A 128 -4.37 -8.37 7.52
CA ALA A 128 -5.61 -9.14 7.62
C ALA A 128 -6.75 -8.33 8.25
N GLU A 129 -6.43 -7.55 9.29
CA GLU A 129 -7.40 -6.67 9.96
C GLU A 129 -7.82 -5.49 9.07
N LEU A 130 -6.91 -4.98 8.23
CA LEU A 130 -7.22 -3.94 7.26
C LEU A 130 -8.16 -4.48 6.19
N GLY A 131 -7.90 -5.67 5.65
CA GLY A 131 -8.81 -6.36 4.72
C GLY A 131 -10.20 -6.60 5.32
N LEU A 132 -10.27 -7.00 6.59
CA LEU A 132 -11.54 -7.08 7.32
C LEU A 132 -12.27 -5.73 7.36
N CYS A 133 -11.55 -4.64 7.65
CA CYS A 133 -12.14 -3.30 7.66
C CYS A 133 -12.64 -2.88 6.27
N MET A 134 -11.90 -3.21 5.20
CA MET A 134 -12.35 -2.96 3.82
C MET A 134 -13.64 -3.71 3.51
N TYR A 135 -13.71 -5.00 3.84
CA TYR A 135 -14.91 -5.82 3.64
C TYR A 135 -16.12 -5.28 4.43
N GLN A 136 -15.92 -4.94 5.70
CA GLN A 136 -16.97 -4.35 6.53
C GLN A 136 -17.46 -3.00 5.97
N PHE A 137 -16.52 -2.17 5.50
CA PHE A 137 -16.85 -0.86 4.95
C PHE A 137 -17.56 -0.98 3.60
N GLU A 138 -17.13 -1.90 2.73
CA GLU A 138 -17.82 -2.21 1.47
C GLU A 138 -19.26 -2.68 1.72
N CYS A 139 -19.47 -3.57 2.69
CA CYS A 139 -20.81 -3.99 3.11
C CYS A 139 -21.66 -2.82 3.63
N MET A 140 -21.06 -1.84 4.32
CA MET A 140 -21.77 -0.61 4.71
C MET A 140 -22.15 0.23 3.50
N ILE A 141 -21.26 0.38 2.52
CA ILE A 141 -21.52 1.13 1.28
C ILE A 141 -22.64 0.45 0.50
N GLN A 142 -22.61 -0.87 0.34
CA GLN A 142 -23.67 -1.63 -0.34
C GLN A 142 -25.05 -1.42 0.31
N GLU A 143 -25.11 -1.38 1.65
CA GLU A 143 -26.37 -1.19 2.38
C GLU A 143 -26.87 0.26 2.35
N HIS A 144 -25.98 1.23 2.52
CA HIS A 144 -26.37 2.63 2.73
C HIS A 144 -26.33 3.47 1.45
N LEU A 145 -25.51 3.08 0.48
CA LEU A 145 -25.24 3.77 -0.78
C LEU A 145 -25.23 2.76 -1.96
N PRO A 146 -26.32 2.02 -2.21
CA PRO A 146 -26.33 0.91 -3.17
C PRO A 146 -26.03 1.34 -4.61
N GLU A 147 -26.48 2.53 -5.02
CA GLU A 147 -26.18 3.07 -6.36
C GLU A 147 -24.67 3.35 -6.52
N LEU A 148 -24.05 3.94 -5.49
CA LEU A 148 -22.62 4.20 -5.49
C LEU A 148 -21.81 2.90 -5.47
N TYR A 149 -22.27 1.90 -4.71
CA TYR A 149 -21.66 0.57 -4.70
C TYR A 149 -21.65 -0.04 -6.11
N VAL A 150 -22.79 -0.06 -6.80
CA VAL A 150 -22.88 -0.59 -8.18
C VAL A 150 -21.98 0.19 -9.13
N HIS A 151 -21.94 1.51 -9.01
CA HIS A 151 -21.04 2.34 -9.80
C HIS A 151 -19.57 1.98 -9.56
N PHE A 152 -19.14 1.88 -8.30
CA PHE A 152 -17.78 1.47 -7.94
C PHE A 152 -17.43 0.10 -8.53
N GLN A 153 -18.32 -0.89 -8.45
CA GLN A 153 -18.10 -2.20 -9.07
C GLN A 153 -17.99 -2.11 -10.60
N SER A 154 -18.81 -1.28 -11.25
CA SER A 154 -18.76 -1.09 -12.72
C SER A 154 -17.47 -0.43 -13.21
N GLN A 155 -16.84 0.38 -12.35
CA GLN A 155 -15.58 1.06 -12.61
C GLN A 155 -14.36 0.29 -12.08
N SER A 156 -14.54 -0.93 -11.55
CA SER A 156 -13.50 -1.70 -10.85
C SER A 156 -12.80 -0.88 -9.75
N PHE A 157 -13.54 0.01 -9.09
CA PHE A 157 -13.02 0.92 -8.08
C PHE A 157 -13.14 0.31 -6.69
N HIS A 158 -12.08 -0.37 -6.26
CA HIS A 158 -12.06 -1.12 -5.01
C HIS A 158 -11.92 -0.21 -3.78
N THR A 159 -12.61 -0.56 -2.70
CA THR A 159 -12.58 0.17 -1.42
C THR A 159 -11.15 0.42 -0.89
N SER A 160 -10.25 -0.54 -1.08
CA SER A 160 -8.85 -0.44 -0.66
C SER A 160 -8.05 0.67 -1.38
N MET A 161 -8.46 1.09 -2.57
CA MET A 161 -7.74 2.11 -3.37
C MET A 161 -7.79 3.50 -2.72
N TYR A 162 -8.86 3.81 -2.00
CA TYR A 162 -9.04 5.14 -1.38
C TYR A 162 -9.15 5.08 0.15
N ALA A 163 -9.72 4.02 0.72
CA ALA A 163 -10.02 3.97 2.14
C ALA A 163 -8.88 3.45 3.01
N SER A 164 -7.89 2.73 2.47
CA SER A 164 -6.80 2.15 3.29
C SER A 164 -6.10 3.19 4.17
N SER A 165 -5.81 4.37 3.60
CA SER A 165 -5.20 5.49 4.34
C SER A 165 -6.09 6.04 5.46
N TRP A 166 -7.42 5.98 5.30
CA TRP A 166 -8.37 6.47 6.30
C TRP A 166 -8.31 5.64 7.58
N PHE A 167 -8.20 4.32 7.44
CA PHE A 167 -8.09 3.39 8.58
C PHE A 167 -6.70 3.41 9.20
N LEU A 168 -5.65 3.34 8.37
CA LEU A 168 -4.27 3.30 8.87
C LEU A 168 -3.84 4.59 9.55
N THR A 169 -4.33 5.74 9.09
CA THR A 169 -3.89 7.05 9.60
C THR A 169 -4.97 7.80 10.36
N ILE A 170 -6.17 7.23 10.50
CA ILE A 170 -7.32 7.88 11.14
C ILE A 170 -7.58 9.24 10.45
N PHE A 171 -7.53 9.23 9.12
CA PHE A 171 -7.64 10.39 8.23
C PHE A 171 -6.56 11.50 8.35
N LEU A 172 -5.46 11.28 9.08
CA LEU A 172 -4.41 12.29 9.25
C LEU A 172 -3.69 12.66 7.95
N THR A 173 -3.68 11.76 6.97
CA THR A 173 -3.12 12.02 5.63
C THR A 173 -4.16 12.54 4.64
N THR A 174 -5.43 12.62 5.04
CA THR A 174 -6.54 12.98 4.15
C THR A 174 -7.05 14.38 4.45
N PHE A 175 -7.27 14.72 5.72
CA PHE A 175 -7.85 16.01 6.09
C PHE A 175 -6.82 16.97 6.69
N PRO A 176 -7.04 18.29 6.55
CA PRO A 176 -6.30 19.29 7.30
C PRO A 176 -6.31 19.02 8.82
N LEU A 177 -5.21 19.39 9.49
CA LEU A 177 -4.98 19.11 10.92
C LEU A 177 -6.17 19.46 11.84
N PRO A 178 -6.87 20.61 11.71
CA PRO A 178 -8.01 20.91 12.57
C PRO A 178 -9.13 19.87 12.50
N ILE A 179 -9.38 19.31 11.31
CA ILE A 179 -10.41 18.29 11.09
C ILE A 179 -9.92 16.93 11.55
N ALA A 180 -8.71 16.54 11.12
CA ALA A 180 -8.13 15.26 11.50
C ALA A 180 -7.97 15.14 13.02
N THR A 181 -7.57 16.20 13.71
CA THR A 181 -7.48 16.24 15.19
C THR A 181 -8.85 16.03 15.85
N ARG A 182 -9.93 16.57 15.28
CA ARG A 182 -11.29 16.36 15.81
C ARG A 182 -11.80 14.94 15.61
N ILE A 183 -11.45 14.31 14.49
CA ILE A 183 -11.71 12.88 14.27
C ILE A 183 -10.90 12.06 15.29
N PHE A 184 -9.63 12.41 15.48
CA PHE A 184 -8.75 11.74 16.44
C PHE A 184 -9.23 11.88 17.89
N ASP A 185 -9.73 13.05 18.31
CA ASP A 185 -10.35 13.25 19.63
C ASP A 185 -11.46 12.22 19.88
N ILE A 186 -12.32 11.97 18.88
CA ILE A 186 -13.42 11.01 18.99
C ILE A 186 -12.91 9.58 18.92
N PHE A 187 -11.92 9.29 18.08
CA PHE A 187 -11.26 7.99 18.01
C PHE A 187 -10.67 7.59 19.37
N MET A 188 -10.03 8.52 20.09
CA MET A 188 -9.53 8.29 21.45
C MET A 188 -10.63 7.91 22.45
N SER A 189 -11.91 8.20 22.17
CA SER A 189 -13.03 7.86 23.07
C SER A 189 -13.88 6.68 22.58
N GLU A 190 -13.99 6.49 21.27
CA GLU A 190 -14.95 5.56 20.65
C GLU A 190 -14.28 4.47 19.81
N GLY A 191 -12.95 4.55 19.64
CA GLY A 191 -12.17 3.61 18.84
C GLY A 191 -12.47 3.69 17.35
N LEU A 192 -12.24 2.58 16.65
CA LEU A 192 -12.28 2.52 15.18
C LEU A 192 -13.68 2.76 14.58
N GLU A 193 -14.76 2.70 15.38
CA GLU A 193 -16.13 2.96 14.93
C GLU A 193 -16.26 4.32 14.23
N ILE A 194 -15.58 5.35 14.74
CA ILE A 194 -15.66 6.69 14.13
C ILE A 194 -15.08 6.72 12.72
N VAL A 195 -14.11 5.86 12.42
CA VAL A 195 -13.48 5.83 11.09
C VAL A 195 -14.47 5.36 10.04
N PHE A 196 -15.23 4.30 10.33
CA PHE A 196 -16.33 3.83 9.47
C PHE A 196 -17.41 4.91 9.27
N ARG A 197 -17.80 5.58 10.36
CA ARG A 197 -18.82 6.63 10.34
C ARG A 197 -18.39 7.83 9.49
N VAL A 198 -17.17 8.32 9.69
CA VAL A 198 -16.63 9.44 8.92
C VAL A 198 -16.46 9.03 7.45
N GLY A 199 -15.92 7.85 7.17
CA GLY A 199 -15.76 7.35 5.81
C GLY A 199 -17.09 7.30 5.06
N LEU A 200 -18.14 6.75 5.68
CA LEU A 200 -19.46 6.68 5.04
C LEU A 200 -20.11 8.06 4.90
N ALA A 201 -19.94 8.95 5.88
CA ALA A 201 -20.43 10.32 5.78
C ALA A 201 -19.76 11.10 4.63
N VAL A 202 -18.45 10.94 4.44
CA VAL A 202 -17.72 11.52 3.30
C VAL A 202 -18.32 11.06 1.97
N LEU A 203 -18.60 9.75 1.84
CA LEU A 203 -19.23 9.19 0.64
C LEU A 203 -20.65 9.73 0.44
N GLN A 204 -21.47 9.78 1.49
CA GLN A 204 -22.83 10.33 1.44
C GLN A 204 -22.85 11.80 0.98
N MET A 205 -21.90 12.59 1.47
CA MET A 205 -21.79 14.01 1.12
C MET A 205 -21.33 14.27 -0.32
N ASN A 206 -20.72 13.27 -0.96
CA ASN A 206 -20.12 13.37 -2.29
C ASN A 206 -20.75 12.42 -3.32
N GLN A 207 -21.86 11.77 -2.96
CA GLN A 207 -22.45 10.71 -3.78
C GLN A 207 -22.84 11.21 -5.18
N ALA A 208 -23.43 12.40 -5.27
CA ALA A 208 -23.90 12.96 -6.53
C ALA A 208 -22.75 13.22 -7.52
N GLU A 209 -21.62 13.72 -7.02
CA GLU A 209 -20.42 13.96 -7.81
C GLU A 209 -19.72 12.64 -8.18
N LEU A 210 -19.55 11.72 -7.22
CA LEU A 210 -18.84 10.45 -7.44
C LEU A 210 -19.53 9.56 -8.49
N LEU A 211 -20.86 9.57 -8.55
CA LEU A 211 -21.63 8.82 -9.56
C LEU A 211 -21.38 9.29 -11.00
N GLN A 212 -20.79 10.46 -11.20
CA GLN A 212 -20.52 11.04 -12.52
C GLN A 212 -19.07 10.83 -12.96
N LEU A 213 -18.22 10.26 -12.09
CA LEU A 213 -16.79 10.13 -12.32
C LEU A 213 -16.41 8.69 -12.67
N ASP A 214 -15.39 8.53 -13.50
CA ASP A 214 -14.72 7.24 -13.71
C ASP A 214 -13.72 6.94 -12.58
N MET A 215 -13.02 5.81 -12.68
CA MET A 215 -12.04 5.36 -11.67
C MET A 215 -11.00 6.45 -11.33
N GLU A 216 -10.38 7.06 -12.35
CA GLU A 216 -9.36 8.10 -12.15
C GLU A 216 -9.97 9.37 -11.56
N GLY A 217 -11.12 9.81 -12.07
CA GLY A 217 -11.85 10.98 -11.58
C GLY A 217 -12.21 10.85 -10.10
N MET A 218 -12.68 9.66 -9.68
CA MET A 218 -12.98 9.38 -8.28
C MET A 218 -11.73 9.49 -7.39
N LEU A 219 -10.60 8.90 -7.80
CA LEU A 219 -9.33 9.03 -7.07
C LEU A 219 -8.89 10.48 -6.91
N GLN A 220 -8.95 11.26 -8.00
CA GLN A 220 -8.61 12.68 -7.94
C GLN A 220 -9.56 13.47 -7.04
N HIS A 221 -10.85 13.14 -7.03
CA HIS A 221 -11.85 13.77 -6.16
C HIS A 221 -11.57 13.52 -4.68
N PHE A 222 -11.24 12.28 -4.29
CA PHE A 222 -10.83 11.94 -2.93
C PHE A 222 -9.56 12.66 -2.48
N GLN A 223 -8.59 12.84 -3.37
CA GLN A 223 -7.29 13.42 -3.02
C GLN A 223 -7.29 14.96 -3.04
N LYS A 224 -8.05 15.59 -3.94
CA LYS A 224 -7.94 17.03 -4.21
C LYS A 224 -9.19 17.82 -3.79
N VAL A 225 -10.38 17.23 -3.88
CA VAL A 225 -11.63 17.97 -3.65
C VAL A 225 -12.11 17.79 -2.22
N ILE A 226 -12.30 16.55 -1.79
CA ILE A 226 -12.85 16.22 -0.46
C ILE A 226 -12.10 16.88 0.71
N PRO A 227 -10.75 16.94 0.74
CA PRO A 227 -10.02 17.57 1.83
C PRO A 227 -10.37 19.04 2.07
N HIS A 228 -10.69 19.78 0.99
CA HIS A 228 -10.95 21.22 1.00
C HIS A 228 -12.45 21.56 1.20
N GLN A 229 -13.35 20.56 1.20
CA GLN A 229 -14.79 20.81 1.42
C GLN A 229 -15.13 21.28 2.84
N PHE A 230 -14.18 21.15 3.76
CA PHE A 230 -14.38 21.34 5.20
C PHE A 230 -13.55 22.53 5.74
N ASP A 231 -13.14 23.46 4.89
CA ASP A 231 -12.37 24.65 5.28
C ASP A 231 -13.08 25.52 6.33
N ASN A 232 -14.42 25.49 6.35
CA ASN A 232 -15.25 26.17 7.35
C ASN A 232 -15.28 25.47 8.73
N GLY A 233 -14.55 24.37 8.88
CA GLY A 233 -14.39 23.65 10.13
C GLY A 233 -15.00 22.24 10.15
N PRO A 234 -14.72 21.48 11.22
CA PRO A 234 -15.00 20.05 11.32
C PRO A 234 -16.46 19.71 11.63
N ASP A 235 -17.23 20.65 12.16
CA ASP A 235 -18.55 20.37 12.76
C ASP A 235 -19.53 19.74 11.79
N LYS A 236 -19.55 20.19 10.52
CA LYS A 236 -20.42 19.61 9.49
C LYS A 236 -20.12 18.13 9.26
N LEU A 237 -18.84 17.77 9.16
CA LEU A 237 -18.40 16.38 8.95
C LEU A 237 -18.72 15.52 10.17
N ILE A 238 -18.42 16.02 11.38
CA ILE A 238 -18.68 15.28 12.62
C ILE A 238 -20.19 15.10 12.84
N GLN A 239 -21.02 16.11 12.56
CA GLN A 239 -22.47 15.96 12.65
C GLN A 239 -22.99 14.91 11.65
N ALA A 240 -22.52 14.94 10.40
CA ALA A 240 -22.88 13.95 9.40
C ALA A 240 -22.47 12.52 9.81
N SER A 241 -21.27 12.33 10.39
CA SER A 241 -20.80 11.01 10.83
C SER A 241 -21.64 10.43 11.99
N TYR A 242 -22.24 11.25 12.84
CA TYR A 242 -23.19 10.77 13.85
C TYR A 242 -24.59 10.45 13.31
N GLN A 243 -24.95 10.91 12.10
CA GLN A 243 -26.17 10.48 11.42
C GLN A 243 -26.03 9.10 10.76
N VAL A 244 -24.80 8.66 10.50
CA VAL A 244 -24.53 7.32 9.99
C VAL A 244 -24.94 6.26 11.01
N LYS A 245 -25.66 5.23 10.57
CA LYS A 245 -26.02 4.10 11.43
C LYS A 245 -24.89 3.08 11.46
N TYR A 246 -24.22 2.94 12.60
CA TYR A 246 -23.25 1.87 12.83
C TYR A 246 -23.87 0.78 13.73
N ASN A 247 -23.86 -0.47 13.26
CA ASN A 247 -24.40 -1.60 14.00
C ASN A 247 -23.28 -2.55 14.42
N ALA A 248 -22.82 -2.42 15.67
CA ALA A 248 -21.74 -3.24 16.22
C ALA A 248 -22.01 -4.76 16.17
N LYS A 249 -23.28 -5.19 16.30
CA LYS A 249 -23.63 -6.62 16.18
C LYS A 249 -23.47 -7.11 14.75
N LYS A 250 -23.83 -6.29 13.76
CA LYS A 250 -23.63 -6.60 12.34
C LYS A 250 -22.14 -6.66 12.00
N MET A 251 -21.34 -5.72 12.49
CA MET A 251 -19.88 -5.75 12.27
C MET A 251 -19.23 -7.02 12.79
N LYS A 252 -19.59 -7.47 14.00
CA LYS A 252 -19.13 -8.77 14.53
C LYS A 252 -19.61 -9.96 13.71
N LYS A 253 -20.77 -9.88 13.06
CA LYS A 253 -21.25 -10.93 12.14
C LYS A 253 -20.40 -10.94 10.87
N LEU A 254 -20.15 -9.78 10.27
CA LEU A 254 -19.31 -9.62 9.08
C LEU A 254 -17.87 -10.09 9.34
N GLU A 255 -17.34 -9.86 10.54
CA GLU A 255 -16.03 -10.38 10.96
C GLU A 255 -15.96 -11.91 10.91
N LYS A 256 -16.98 -12.61 11.43
CA LYS A 256 -17.06 -14.07 11.37
C LYS A 256 -17.21 -14.58 9.94
N GLU A 257 -18.02 -13.88 9.14
CA GLU A 257 -18.22 -14.20 7.73
C GLU A 257 -16.90 -14.06 6.95
N TYR A 258 -16.20 -12.94 7.11
CA TYR A 258 -14.90 -12.69 6.50
C TYR A 258 -13.86 -13.71 6.92
N THR A 259 -13.79 -14.05 8.21
CA THR A 259 -12.88 -15.10 8.71
C THR A 259 -13.16 -16.45 8.06
N THR A 260 -14.44 -16.78 7.85
CA THR A 260 -14.84 -18.02 7.17
C THR A 260 -14.43 -18.00 5.70
N ILE A 261 -14.63 -16.86 5.01
CA ILE A 261 -14.19 -16.66 3.62
C ILE A 261 -12.67 -16.86 3.52
N LYS A 262 -11.87 -16.17 4.36
CA LYS A 262 -10.41 -16.27 4.33
C LYS A 262 -9.87 -17.65 4.69
N THR A 263 -10.54 -18.36 5.61
CA THR A 263 -10.16 -19.73 5.95
C THR A 263 -10.39 -20.66 4.76
N LYS A 264 -11.54 -20.53 4.08
CA LYS A 264 -11.85 -21.31 2.88
C LYS A 264 -10.89 -20.97 1.72
N GLU A 265 -10.58 -19.70 1.49
CA GLU A 265 -9.58 -19.27 0.50
C GLU A 265 -8.21 -19.91 0.77
N MET A 266 -7.78 -19.93 2.03
CA MET A 266 -6.52 -20.57 2.44
C MET A 266 -6.54 -22.08 2.17
N GLU A 267 -7.64 -22.77 2.52
CA GLU A 267 -7.82 -24.20 2.24
C GLU A 267 -7.79 -24.50 0.73
N GLU A 268 -8.48 -23.69 -0.07
CA GLU A 268 -8.49 -23.81 -1.53
C GLU A 268 -7.07 -23.57 -2.11
N GLN A 269 -6.32 -22.62 -1.58
CA GLN A 269 -4.92 -22.37 -1.98
C GLN A 269 -3.98 -23.54 -1.64
N VAL A 270 -4.15 -24.16 -0.47
CA VAL A 270 -3.39 -25.35 -0.08
C VAL A 270 -3.70 -26.51 -1.03
N GLU A 271 -4.97 -26.71 -1.36
CA GLU A 271 -5.38 -27.77 -2.28
C GLU A 271 -4.88 -27.51 -3.71
N ILE A 272 -4.93 -26.26 -4.20
CA ILE A 272 -4.32 -25.90 -5.50
C ILE A 272 -2.83 -26.24 -5.52
N LYS A 273 -2.07 -25.90 -4.46
CA LYS A 273 -0.63 -26.24 -4.36
C LYS A 273 -0.40 -27.75 -4.37
N ARG A 274 -1.25 -28.52 -3.70
CA ARG A 274 -1.20 -29.98 -3.71
C ARG A 274 -1.47 -30.54 -5.10
N LEU A 275 -2.56 -30.13 -5.75
CA LEU A 275 -2.94 -30.57 -7.10
C LEU A 275 -1.88 -30.18 -8.14
N ARG A 276 -1.24 -29.01 -8.01
CA ARG A 276 -0.10 -28.62 -8.87
C ARG A 276 1.10 -29.55 -8.70
N THR A 277 1.36 -30.02 -7.48
CA THR A 277 2.43 -30.98 -7.18
C THR A 277 2.11 -32.36 -7.76
N GLU A 278 0.88 -32.85 -7.58
CA GLU A 278 0.41 -34.11 -8.17
C GLU A 278 0.44 -34.06 -9.71
N ASN A 279 -0.02 -32.96 -10.32
CA ASN A 279 0.09 -32.71 -11.76
C ASN A 279 1.53 -32.80 -12.26
N ARG A 280 2.50 -32.25 -11.51
CA ARG A 280 3.93 -32.33 -11.87
C ARG A 280 4.44 -33.77 -11.86
N LEU A 281 4.04 -34.57 -10.86
CA LEU A 281 4.43 -35.97 -10.75
C LEU A 281 3.80 -36.83 -11.85
N LEU A 282 2.52 -36.61 -12.16
CA LEU A 282 1.83 -37.30 -13.25
C LEU A 282 2.47 -37.00 -14.61
N LYS A 283 2.86 -35.74 -14.88
CA LYS A 283 3.63 -35.39 -16.09
C LYS A 283 4.94 -36.16 -16.19
N GLN A 284 5.69 -36.31 -15.10
CA GLN A 284 6.93 -37.10 -15.07
C GLN A 284 6.66 -38.59 -15.30
N ARG A 285 5.57 -39.13 -14.74
CA ARG A 285 5.16 -40.52 -14.95
C ARG A 285 4.81 -40.79 -16.41
N ILE A 286 4.03 -39.89 -17.03
CA ILE A 286 3.70 -39.93 -18.45
C ILE A 286 4.97 -39.94 -19.29
N GLU A 287 5.91 -39.02 -19.05
CA GLU A 287 7.17 -38.97 -19.80
C GLU A 287 7.99 -40.28 -19.67
N THR A 288 7.93 -40.91 -18.50
CA THR A 288 8.59 -42.21 -18.27
C THR A 288 7.89 -43.32 -19.05
N LEU A 289 6.55 -43.38 -19.00
CA LEU A 289 5.76 -44.37 -19.73
C LEU A 289 5.88 -44.20 -21.25
N GLU A 290 5.96 -42.96 -21.75
CA GLU A 290 6.19 -42.66 -23.16
C GLU A 290 7.58 -43.15 -23.62
N LYS A 291 8.62 -43.01 -22.78
CA LYS A 291 9.95 -43.58 -23.05
C LYS A 291 9.94 -45.10 -23.04
N GLU A 292 9.25 -45.71 -22.07
CA GLU A 292 9.07 -47.17 -21.98
C GLU A 292 8.30 -47.72 -23.19
N SER A 293 7.21 -47.06 -23.60
CA SER A 293 6.37 -47.45 -24.73
C SER A 293 7.12 -47.29 -26.06
N ALA A 294 7.91 -46.23 -26.24
CA ALA A 294 8.81 -46.08 -27.39
C ALA A 294 9.87 -47.18 -27.45
N SER A 295 10.52 -47.49 -26.33
CA SER A 295 11.53 -48.57 -26.26
C SER A 295 10.94 -49.96 -26.54
N LEU A 296 9.74 -50.24 -26.04
CA LEU A 296 9.00 -51.48 -26.35
C LEU A 296 8.66 -51.58 -27.84
N ALA A 297 8.22 -50.48 -28.45
CA ALA A 297 7.93 -50.43 -29.88
C ALA A 297 9.18 -50.67 -30.74
N ASP A 298 10.31 -50.04 -30.40
CA ASP A 298 11.60 -50.24 -31.11
C ASP A 298 12.07 -51.69 -31.04
N ARG A 299 11.99 -52.32 -29.85
CA ARG A 299 12.31 -53.74 -29.67
C ARG A 299 11.41 -54.62 -30.53
N LEU A 300 10.10 -54.36 -30.55
CA LEU A 300 9.16 -55.07 -31.42
C LEU A 300 9.54 -54.98 -32.90
N ILE A 301 9.92 -53.80 -33.38
CA ILE A 301 10.35 -53.59 -34.78
C ILE A 301 11.63 -54.40 -35.07
N GLN A 302 12.64 -54.32 -34.21
CA GLN A 302 13.89 -55.07 -34.38
C GLN A 302 13.66 -56.60 -34.41
N HIS A 303 12.80 -57.11 -33.53
CA HIS A 303 12.53 -58.54 -33.43
C HIS A 303 11.66 -59.05 -34.58
N LYS A 304 10.69 -58.27 -35.09
CA LYS A 304 9.89 -58.64 -36.28
C LYS A 304 10.71 -58.68 -37.57
N CYS A 305 11.78 -57.89 -37.68
CA CYS A 305 12.69 -57.91 -38.83
C CYS A 305 13.73 -59.04 -38.80
N SER A 306 13.77 -59.85 -37.75
CA SER A 306 14.79 -60.89 -37.55
C SER A 306 14.16 -62.29 -37.52
N THR A 307 14.58 -63.18 -38.42
CA THR A 307 14.01 -64.53 -38.65
C THR A 307 14.28 -65.55 -37.53
N ARG A 308 14.72 -65.11 -36.34
CA ARG A 308 15.29 -65.95 -35.27
C ARG A 308 14.45 -66.06 -33.99
N TYR A 309 13.31 -65.39 -33.89
CA TYR A 309 12.54 -65.30 -32.63
C TYR A 309 11.22 -66.08 -32.71
N SER A 310 10.75 -66.63 -31.57
CA SER A 310 9.46 -67.34 -31.50
C SER A 310 8.30 -66.36 -31.57
N GLU A 311 7.20 -66.77 -32.23
CA GLU A 311 5.96 -65.98 -32.30
C GLU A 311 5.44 -65.61 -30.91
N ASP A 312 5.59 -66.50 -29.92
CA ASP A 312 5.21 -66.28 -28.53
C ASP A 312 5.91 -65.08 -27.88
N PHE A 313 7.19 -64.85 -28.21
CA PHE A 313 7.96 -63.72 -27.67
C PHE A 313 7.49 -62.38 -28.25
N VAL A 314 7.14 -62.36 -29.54
CA VAL A 314 6.58 -61.18 -30.22
C VAL A 314 5.19 -60.85 -29.65
N LEU A 315 4.34 -61.87 -29.45
CA LEU A 315 3.02 -61.73 -28.82
C LEU A 315 3.10 -61.18 -27.38
N GLN A 316 4.11 -61.60 -26.62
CA GLN A 316 4.33 -61.10 -25.25
C GLN A 316 4.70 -59.61 -25.25
N LEU A 317 5.62 -59.19 -26.13
CA LEU A 317 5.99 -57.78 -26.26
C LEU A 317 4.81 -56.92 -26.76
N GLU A 318 3.98 -57.44 -27.65
CA GLU A 318 2.75 -56.75 -28.09
C GLU A 318 1.79 -56.51 -26.92
N LYS A 319 1.58 -57.50 -26.05
CA LYS A 319 0.75 -57.34 -24.85
C LYS A 319 1.31 -56.29 -23.89
N GLU A 320 2.62 -56.31 -23.64
CA GLU A 320 3.29 -55.34 -22.77
C GLU A 320 3.19 -53.92 -23.33
N LEU A 321 3.36 -53.74 -24.65
CA LEU A 321 3.20 -52.44 -25.30
C LEU A 321 1.77 -51.91 -25.20
N VAL A 322 0.77 -52.76 -25.42
CA VAL A 322 -0.66 -52.38 -25.29
C VAL A 322 -0.96 -51.96 -23.85
N GLN A 323 -0.46 -52.70 -22.86
CA GLN A 323 -0.67 -52.37 -21.46
C GLN A 323 0.03 -51.06 -21.05
N ALA A 324 1.25 -50.82 -21.53
CA ALA A 324 1.96 -49.56 -21.31
C ALA A 324 1.21 -48.36 -21.93
N ARG A 325 0.72 -48.50 -23.16
CA ARG A 325 -0.09 -47.48 -23.85
C ARG A 325 -1.42 -47.20 -23.16
N LEU A 326 -2.07 -48.23 -22.59
CA LEU A 326 -3.28 -48.06 -21.80
C LEU A 326 -3.00 -47.26 -20.52
N SER A 327 -1.93 -47.61 -19.79
CA SER A 327 -1.53 -46.89 -18.57
C SER A 327 -1.11 -45.43 -18.86
N GLU A 328 -0.47 -45.18 -20.01
CA GLU A 328 -0.16 -43.84 -20.52
C GLU A 328 -1.46 -43.03 -20.74
N ALA A 329 -2.44 -43.61 -21.44
CA ALA A 329 -3.74 -42.96 -21.71
C ALA A 329 -4.53 -42.67 -20.43
N GLU A 330 -4.58 -43.61 -19.48
CA GLU A 330 -5.21 -43.41 -18.16
C GLU A 330 -4.55 -42.27 -17.38
N SER A 331 -3.21 -42.22 -17.40
CA SER A 331 -2.45 -41.14 -16.76
C SER A 331 -2.69 -39.78 -17.40
N HIS A 332 -2.81 -39.72 -18.73
CA HIS A 332 -3.16 -38.49 -19.47
C HIS A 332 -4.58 -38.01 -19.15
N CYS A 333 -5.57 -38.91 -19.06
CA CYS A 333 -6.92 -38.58 -18.64
C CYS A 333 -6.95 -38.00 -17.22
N ALA A 334 -6.29 -38.67 -16.27
CA ALA A 334 -6.20 -38.21 -14.88
C ALA A 334 -5.50 -36.84 -14.77
N LEU A 335 -4.43 -36.63 -15.54
CA LEU A 335 -3.75 -35.33 -15.60
C LEU A 335 -4.68 -34.23 -16.11
N LYS A 336 -5.46 -34.48 -17.16
CA LYS A 336 -6.39 -33.49 -17.72
C LYS A 336 -7.49 -33.12 -16.73
N GLU A 337 -8.12 -34.11 -16.08
CA GLU A 337 -9.13 -33.85 -15.05
C GLU A 337 -8.58 -33.00 -13.89
N MET A 338 -7.32 -33.25 -13.50
CA MET A 338 -6.68 -32.51 -12.43
C MET A 338 -6.33 -31.07 -12.85
N GLN A 339 -5.95 -30.85 -14.12
CA GLN A 339 -5.74 -29.51 -14.67
C GLN A 339 -7.05 -28.71 -14.75
N ASP A 340 -8.14 -29.34 -15.19
CA ASP A 340 -9.45 -28.69 -15.28
C ASP A 340 -9.95 -28.27 -13.89
N LYS A 341 -9.76 -29.12 -12.86
CA LYS A 341 -10.07 -28.79 -11.46
C LYS A 341 -9.25 -27.60 -10.94
N VAL A 342 -7.95 -27.57 -11.22
CA VAL A 342 -7.08 -26.44 -10.83
C VAL A 342 -7.56 -25.16 -11.48
N LEU A 343 -7.87 -25.19 -12.78
CA LEU A 343 -8.37 -24.03 -13.52
C LEU A 343 -9.71 -23.51 -12.98
N GLU A 344 -10.63 -24.42 -12.63
CA GLU A 344 -11.91 -24.04 -12.03
C GLU A 344 -11.75 -23.41 -10.64
N MET A 345 -10.89 -23.99 -9.80
CA MET A 345 -10.56 -23.43 -8.48
C MET A 345 -9.90 -22.05 -8.60
N GLU A 346 -8.96 -21.89 -9.53
CA GLU A 346 -8.28 -20.62 -9.80
C GLU A 346 -9.25 -19.55 -10.29
N LYS A 347 -10.19 -19.91 -11.17
CA LYS A 347 -11.23 -18.98 -11.65
C LYS A 347 -12.17 -18.53 -10.53
N ARG A 348 -12.46 -19.40 -9.57
CA ARG A 348 -13.22 -19.04 -8.36
C ARG A 348 -12.40 -18.10 -7.46
N ASN A 349 -11.11 -18.36 -7.29
CA ASN A 349 -10.23 -17.53 -6.48
C ASN A 349 -9.95 -16.15 -7.11
N SER A 350 -9.81 -16.08 -8.44
CA SER A 350 -9.56 -14.82 -9.16
C SER A 350 -10.77 -13.88 -9.22
N SER A 351 -11.95 -14.31 -8.73
CA SER A 351 -13.12 -13.45 -8.60
C SER A 351 -13.07 -12.53 -7.37
N LEU A 352 -12.06 -12.70 -6.52
CA LEU A 352 -11.71 -11.81 -5.42
C LEU A 352 -10.27 -11.29 -5.65
N PRO A 353 -9.99 -10.00 -5.39
CA PRO A 353 -8.67 -9.44 -5.64
C PRO A 353 -7.62 -10.16 -4.80
N ASP A 354 -6.52 -10.57 -5.42
CA ASP A 354 -5.38 -11.17 -4.74
C ASP A 354 -4.69 -10.11 -3.87
N GLU A 355 -5.12 -10.01 -2.61
CA GLU A 355 -4.72 -8.95 -1.67
C GLU A 355 -3.21 -8.80 -1.52
N GLU A 356 -2.43 -9.88 -1.68
CA GLU A 356 -0.98 -9.85 -1.58
C GLU A 356 -0.33 -9.21 -2.83
N ASN A 357 -0.91 -9.46 -4.01
CA ASN A 357 -0.52 -8.77 -5.24
C ASN A 357 -1.03 -7.33 -5.27
N VAL A 358 -2.25 -7.06 -4.79
CA VAL A 358 -2.80 -5.71 -4.66
C VAL A 358 -2.01 -4.88 -3.66
N ALA A 359 -1.66 -5.42 -2.49
CA ALA A 359 -0.84 -4.72 -1.50
C ALA A 359 0.58 -4.42 -2.04
N ARG A 360 1.20 -5.37 -2.75
CA ARG A 360 2.50 -5.15 -3.40
C ARG A 360 2.40 -4.08 -4.50
N LEU A 361 1.39 -4.16 -5.36
CA LEU A 361 1.15 -3.18 -6.43
C LEU A 361 0.81 -1.80 -5.84
N GLN A 362 0.08 -1.74 -4.73
CA GLN A 362 -0.19 -0.49 -4.01
C GLN A 362 1.09 0.10 -3.40
N GLU A 363 1.94 -0.72 -2.79
CA GLU A 363 3.24 -0.27 -2.25
C GLU A 363 4.17 0.23 -3.38
N GLU A 364 4.19 -0.47 -4.52
CA GLU A 364 4.98 -0.10 -5.69
C GLU A 364 4.43 1.16 -6.37
N LEU A 365 3.11 1.30 -6.49
CA LEU A 365 2.44 2.49 -7.00
C LEU A 365 2.71 3.71 -6.11
N ILE A 366 2.66 3.54 -4.79
CA ILE A 366 3.03 4.59 -3.84
C ILE A 366 4.50 4.96 -4.00
N ALA A 367 5.41 3.99 -4.13
CA ALA A 367 6.83 4.24 -4.36
C ALA A 367 7.09 5.00 -5.67
N VAL A 368 6.31 4.74 -6.72
CA VAL A 368 6.45 5.41 -8.02
C VAL A 368 5.87 6.83 -7.99
N LYS A 369 4.73 7.04 -7.32
CA LYS A 369 4.18 8.39 -7.07
C LYS A 369 5.12 9.26 -6.26
N LEU A 370 5.83 8.68 -5.30
CA LEU A 370 6.84 9.41 -4.53
C LEU A 370 8.05 9.80 -5.38
N ARG A 371 8.57 8.87 -6.20
CA ARG A 371 9.66 9.18 -7.15
C ARG A 371 9.26 10.28 -8.14
N GLU A 372 8.01 10.29 -8.60
CA GLU A 372 7.49 11.37 -9.44
C GLU A 372 7.49 12.72 -8.71
N ALA A 373 7.02 12.75 -7.46
CA ALA A 373 7.00 13.98 -6.65
C ALA A 373 8.41 14.52 -6.38
N GLU A 374 9.38 13.65 -6.09
CA GLU A 374 10.80 14.00 -5.93
C GLU A 374 11.38 14.58 -7.23
N ALA A 375 11.11 13.94 -8.37
CA ALA A 375 11.56 14.42 -9.68
C ALA A 375 10.92 15.78 -10.05
N LEU A 376 9.65 16.01 -9.72
CA LEU A 376 8.97 17.29 -9.94
C LEU A 376 9.57 18.42 -9.08
N MET A 377 9.90 18.11 -7.83
CA MET A 377 10.58 19.06 -6.94
C MET A 377 11.99 19.39 -7.46
N GLY A 378 12.77 18.38 -7.84
CA GLY A 378 14.09 18.56 -8.45
C GLY A 378 14.04 19.37 -9.76
N LEU A 379 13.04 19.13 -10.61
CA LEU A 379 12.82 19.90 -11.84
C LEU A 379 12.50 21.38 -11.53
N LYS A 380 11.72 21.65 -10.47
CA LYS A 380 11.39 23.02 -10.04
C LYS A 380 12.64 23.76 -9.55
N GLU A 381 13.51 23.08 -8.81
CA GLU A 381 14.80 23.63 -8.36
C GLU A 381 15.74 23.91 -9.54
N LEU A 382 15.88 22.96 -10.47
CA LEU A 382 16.67 23.14 -11.70
C LEU A 382 16.16 24.33 -12.52
N ARG A 383 14.84 24.48 -12.69
CA ARG A 383 14.24 25.63 -13.38
C ARG A 383 14.52 26.95 -12.70
N GLN A 384 14.50 26.98 -11.37
CA GLN A 384 14.84 28.18 -10.63
C GLN A 384 16.32 28.52 -10.80
N GLN A 385 17.22 27.53 -10.75
CA GLN A 385 18.65 27.73 -11.02
C GLN A 385 18.91 28.24 -12.44
N VAL A 386 18.22 27.70 -13.45
CA VAL A 386 18.29 28.21 -14.84
C VAL A 386 17.86 29.66 -14.90
N LYS A 387 16.77 30.04 -14.22
CA LYS A 387 16.28 31.42 -14.17
C LYS A 387 17.28 32.35 -13.47
N ASP A 388 17.84 31.95 -12.33
CA ASP A 388 18.80 32.74 -11.56
C ASP A 388 20.12 32.94 -12.33
N LEU A 389 20.58 31.90 -13.05
CA LEU A 389 21.74 31.97 -13.95
C LEU A 389 21.47 32.85 -15.17
N ASP A 390 20.30 32.76 -15.78
CA ASP A 390 19.91 33.62 -16.91
C ASP A 390 19.81 35.08 -16.48
N GLU A 391 19.21 35.37 -15.33
CA GLU A 391 19.20 36.73 -14.76
C GLU A 391 20.61 37.24 -14.43
N HIS A 392 21.49 36.40 -13.90
CA HIS A 392 22.90 36.74 -13.69
C HIS A 392 23.61 37.05 -14.99
N TRP A 393 23.38 36.24 -16.03
CA TRP A 393 23.92 36.41 -17.36
C TRP A 393 23.44 37.71 -18.01
N GLN A 394 22.13 38.00 -17.95
CA GLN A 394 21.55 39.26 -18.44
C GLN A 394 22.09 40.48 -17.68
N ARG A 395 22.24 40.40 -16.35
CA ARG A 395 22.87 41.45 -15.54
C ARG A 395 24.34 41.65 -15.90
N HIS A 396 25.07 40.58 -16.21
CA HIS A 396 26.47 40.64 -16.66
C HIS A 396 26.58 41.28 -18.04
N LEU A 397 25.73 40.91 -19.00
CA LEU A 397 25.63 41.52 -20.33
C LEU A 397 25.31 43.03 -20.22
N ALA A 398 24.30 43.40 -19.44
CA ALA A 398 23.91 44.80 -19.25
C ALA A 398 25.03 45.66 -18.64
N ARG A 399 25.83 45.09 -17.72
CA ARG A 399 26.99 45.76 -17.10
C ARG A 399 28.16 45.91 -18.08
N THR A 400 28.33 44.97 -19.01
CA THR A 400 29.42 44.96 -19.99
C THR A 400 29.09 45.74 -21.26
N THR A 401 27.81 46.00 -21.56
CA THR A 401 27.38 46.80 -22.72
C THR A 401 27.65 48.31 -22.62
N GLY A 402 28.14 48.82 -21.48
CA GLY A 402 28.08 50.26 -21.20
C GLY A 402 29.40 51.02 -20.99
N ARG A 403 30.46 50.43 -20.42
CA ARG A 403 31.70 51.16 -20.09
C ARG A 403 32.84 50.19 -19.76
N TRP A 404 34.05 50.59 -20.18
CA TRP A 404 35.40 50.07 -19.90
C TRP A 404 36.12 49.32 -21.04
N LYS A 405 37.39 49.69 -21.17
CA LYS A 405 38.37 49.44 -22.23
C LYS A 405 39.22 48.18 -22.00
N ASP A 406 38.81 47.27 -21.12
CA ASP A 406 39.51 46.00 -20.89
C ASP A 406 38.61 44.81 -21.27
N PRO A 407 39.14 43.80 -21.98
CA PRO A 407 38.34 42.67 -22.41
C PRO A 407 37.86 41.90 -21.16
N PRO A 408 36.55 41.58 -21.05
CA PRO A 408 36.11 40.66 -20.01
C PRO A 408 36.91 39.35 -20.16
N ARG A 409 37.32 38.72 -19.06
CA ARG A 409 38.00 37.42 -19.10
C ARG A 409 37.08 36.45 -19.87
N LYS A 410 37.42 36.13 -21.13
CA LYS A 410 36.67 35.16 -21.96
C LYS A 410 36.33 33.87 -21.20
N ASN A 411 37.21 33.49 -20.26
CA ASN A 411 37.02 32.33 -19.40
C ASN A 411 35.77 32.40 -18.52
N THR A 412 35.45 33.53 -17.88
CA THR A 412 34.29 33.62 -16.97
C THR A 412 32.96 33.61 -17.73
N VAL A 413 32.97 34.10 -18.97
CA VAL A 413 31.81 34.03 -19.87
C VAL A 413 31.56 32.60 -20.33
N ASN A 414 32.63 31.90 -20.74
CA ASN A 414 32.56 30.50 -21.14
C ASN A 414 32.15 29.60 -19.96
N GLU A 415 32.67 29.86 -18.76
CA GLU A 415 32.32 29.12 -17.53
C GLU A 415 30.82 29.22 -17.20
N LEU A 416 30.25 30.44 -17.22
CA LEU A 416 28.81 30.63 -16.97
C LEU A 416 27.93 30.01 -18.07
N GLN A 417 28.41 30.03 -19.32
CA GLN A 417 27.71 29.42 -20.45
C GLN A 417 27.73 27.88 -20.36
N ASP A 418 28.86 27.30 -19.95
CA ASP A 418 29.01 25.86 -19.73
C ASP A 418 28.18 25.40 -18.52
N GLU A 419 28.17 26.16 -17.41
CA GLU A 419 27.32 25.89 -16.25
C GLU A 419 25.82 25.91 -16.62
N LEU A 420 25.37 26.95 -17.35
CA LEU A 420 23.99 27.04 -17.81
C LEU A 420 23.61 25.87 -18.73
N MET A 421 24.51 25.47 -19.63
CA MET A 421 24.27 24.33 -20.53
C MET A 421 24.22 23.00 -19.76
N THR A 422 25.06 22.84 -18.75
CA THR A 422 25.09 21.65 -17.87
C THR A 422 23.80 21.53 -17.06
N VAL A 423 23.30 22.63 -16.50
CA VAL A 423 22.03 22.65 -15.75
C VAL A 423 20.85 22.37 -16.67
N ARG A 424 20.84 22.90 -17.91
CA ARG A 424 19.81 22.60 -18.91
C ARG A 424 19.79 21.13 -19.36
N LEU A 425 20.96 20.50 -19.46
CA LEU A 425 21.07 19.06 -19.74
C LEU A 425 20.45 18.24 -18.61
N ARG A 426 20.75 18.57 -17.34
CA ARG A 426 20.14 17.92 -16.18
C ARG A 426 18.63 18.14 -16.10
N GLU A 427 18.14 19.33 -16.46
CA GLU A 427 16.70 19.59 -16.58
C GLU A 427 16.05 18.68 -17.64
N ALA A 428 16.69 18.52 -18.80
CA ALA A 428 16.18 17.66 -19.87
C ALA A 428 16.18 16.16 -19.48
N GLU A 429 17.23 15.69 -18.80
CA GLU A 429 17.35 14.32 -18.29
C GLU A 429 16.26 14.01 -17.25
N THR A 430 16.12 14.87 -16.23
CA THR A 430 15.06 14.72 -15.21
C THR A 430 13.66 14.78 -15.82
N GLN A 431 13.46 15.59 -16.87
CA GLN A 431 12.19 15.65 -17.59
C GLN A 431 11.89 14.39 -18.42
N ALA A 432 12.91 13.69 -18.90
CA ALA A 432 12.77 12.40 -19.59
C ALA A 432 12.45 11.27 -18.60
N GLU A 433 13.16 11.22 -17.46
CA GLU A 433 12.89 10.28 -16.36
C GLU A 433 11.46 10.46 -15.81
N LEU A 434 10.97 11.70 -15.73
CA LEU A 434 9.60 12.01 -15.33
C LEU A 434 8.56 11.42 -16.32
N LYS A 435 8.86 11.42 -17.62
CA LYS A 435 7.96 10.80 -18.61
C LYS A 435 7.93 9.28 -18.50
N GLU A 436 9.09 8.66 -18.29
CA GLU A 436 9.18 7.21 -18.12
C GLU A 436 8.48 6.74 -16.84
N THR A 437 8.66 7.47 -15.73
CA THR A 437 7.98 7.18 -14.45
C THR A 437 6.46 7.35 -14.55
N LYS A 438 5.98 8.37 -15.25
CA LYS A 438 4.54 8.53 -15.56
C LYS A 438 3.98 7.40 -16.40
N GLN A 439 4.73 6.93 -17.39
CA GLN A 439 4.30 5.82 -18.22
C GLN A 439 4.21 4.50 -17.43
N ARG A 440 5.22 4.21 -16.59
CA ARG A 440 5.14 3.06 -15.68
C ARG A 440 4.00 3.18 -14.68
N MET A 441 3.75 4.39 -14.15
CA MET A 441 2.62 4.64 -13.26
C MET A 441 1.29 4.30 -13.94
N MET A 442 1.11 4.73 -15.20
CA MET A 442 -0.07 4.42 -15.99
C MET A 442 -0.23 2.90 -16.20
N GLU A 443 0.86 2.19 -16.49
CA GLU A 443 0.86 0.72 -16.62
C GLU A 443 0.48 0.02 -15.30
N MET A 444 0.96 0.51 -14.15
CA MET A 444 0.62 -0.06 -12.84
C MET A 444 -0.78 0.33 -12.36
N GLU A 445 -1.32 1.48 -12.75
CA GLU A 445 -2.71 1.86 -12.46
C GLU A 445 -3.72 1.07 -13.30
N THR A 446 -3.28 0.50 -14.43
CA THR A 446 -4.10 -0.40 -15.27
C THR A 446 -4.04 -1.88 -14.87
N GLN A 447 -3.07 -2.27 -14.04
CA GLN A 447 -2.90 -3.63 -13.50
C GLN A 447 -3.64 -3.77 -12.18
#